data_AF-A0A3N5QYA4-F1
#
_entry.id   AF-A0A3N5QYA4-F1
#
_cell.length_a   1.000
_cell.length_b   1.000
_cell.length_c   1.000
_cell.angle_alpha   90.00
_cell.angle_beta   90.00
_cell.angle_gamma   90.00
#
_symmetry.space_group_name_H-M   'P 1'
#
loop_
_entity.id
_entity.type
_entity.pdbx_description
1 polymer ?
#
loop_
_entity_poly.entity_id
_entity_poly.type
_entity_poly.pdbx_seq_one_letter_code
_entity_poly.pdbx_strand_id
1 'polypeptide(L)'
;MTETLMFLGTGSDVGKSIAVTAFCRIFKRKGFNVAPFKAQNMSNNSYVTCEGGEIGRAQAVQAEASGLLPSVHMNPILLKPSSQRGSQIVLHGKVWGQTGATDYRQLKPRLRRAVRESFHALEGQYDFILLEGAGSCCEMNLKQNDLVNLSLAKTLSAPCILVADIDRGGVFAQLIGTYQLMTPRERDLTIGFIINKFRGDPLLFQ
;
A
#
# COMPACT_ATOMS: atom_id res chain seq x y z
N MET A 1 -15.39 -8.36 -13.48
CA MET A 1 -14.71 -7.09 -13.13
C MET A 1 -13.67 -7.42 -12.09
N THR A 2 -12.53 -6.72 -12.10
CA THR A 2 -11.50 -6.90 -11.08
C THR A 2 -11.93 -6.19 -9.80
N GLU A 3 -11.96 -6.94 -8.69
CA GLU A 3 -12.28 -6.41 -7.37
C GLU A 3 -11.02 -5.86 -6.69
N THR A 4 -11.19 -4.90 -5.77
CA THR A 4 -10.08 -4.33 -5.00
C THR A 4 -10.30 -4.45 -3.51
N LEU A 5 -9.20 -4.54 -2.76
CA LEU A 5 -9.24 -4.46 -1.29
C LEU A 5 -7.96 -3.77 -0.80
N MET A 6 -8.12 -2.71 -0.03
CA MET A 6 -7.00 -1.89 0.44
C MET A 6 -6.68 -2.10 1.91
N PHE A 7 -5.40 -2.22 2.22
CA PHE A 7 -4.88 -2.31 3.58
C PHE A 7 -4.22 -0.99 3.96
N LEU A 8 -4.94 -0.22 4.76
CA LEU A 8 -4.47 1.03 5.36
C LEU A 8 -3.84 0.74 6.73
N GLY A 9 -3.09 1.70 7.26
CA GLY A 9 -2.42 1.54 8.55
C GLY A 9 -2.63 2.75 9.43
N THR A 10 -2.68 2.53 10.74
CA THR A 10 -2.64 3.61 11.75
C THR A 10 -1.25 4.26 11.82
N GLY A 11 -0.22 3.60 11.29
CA GLY A 11 1.15 4.09 11.25
C GLY A 11 2.08 3.26 10.35
N SER A 12 3.36 3.60 10.37
CA SER A 12 4.44 2.79 9.78
C SER A 12 4.64 1.50 10.58
N ASP A 13 5.08 0.43 9.91
CA ASP A 13 5.42 -0.87 10.53
C ASP A 13 4.32 -1.58 11.34
N VAL A 14 3.06 -1.18 11.15
CA VAL A 14 1.91 -1.84 11.80
C VAL A 14 1.57 -3.22 11.22
N GLY A 15 2.25 -3.64 10.15
CA GLY A 15 2.09 -4.96 9.53
C GLY A 15 1.25 -5.00 8.25
N LYS A 16 0.97 -3.86 7.60
CA LYS A 16 0.25 -3.81 6.31
C LYS A 16 0.84 -4.77 5.27
N SER A 17 2.15 -4.77 5.06
CA SER A 17 2.78 -5.59 4.03
C SER A 17 2.59 -7.09 4.29
N ILE A 18 2.62 -7.52 5.55
CA ILE A 18 2.35 -8.90 5.95
C ILE A 18 0.88 -9.24 5.76
N ALA A 19 -0.04 -8.34 6.13
CA ALA A 19 -1.47 -8.53 5.91
C ALA A 19 -1.78 -8.73 4.41
N VAL A 20 -1.26 -7.85 3.54
CA VAL A 20 -1.42 -8.00 2.07
C VAL A 20 -0.83 -9.32 1.59
N THR A 21 0.37 -9.70 2.04
CA THR A 21 1.01 -10.98 1.68
C THR A 21 0.14 -12.18 2.08
N ALA A 22 -0.41 -12.16 3.29
CA ALA A 22 -1.28 -13.22 3.79
C ALA A 22 -2.56 -13.34 2.95
N PHE A 23 -3.21 -12.21 2.66
CA PHE A 23 -4.42 -12.19 1.84
C PHE A 23 -4.16 -12.59 0.37
N CYS A 24 -3.04 -12.18 -0.22
CA CYS A 24 -2.58 -12.69 -1.51
C CYS A 24 -2.54 -14.22 -1.50
N ARG A 25 -1.91 -14.81 -0.48
CA ARG A 25 -1.82 -16.27 -0.37
C ARG A 25 -3.16 -16.94 -0.13
N ILE A 26 -4.01 -16.37 0.73
CA ILE A 26 -5.35 -16.90 1.02
C ILE A 26 -6.20 -16.90 -0.26
N PHE A 27 -6.23 -15.78 -1.00
CA PHE A 27 -7.02 -15.66 -2.22
C PHE A 27 -6.52 -16.61 -3.31
N LYS A 28 -5.19 -16.72 -3.47
CA LYS A 28 -4.60 -17.70 -4.39
C LYS A 28 -4.97 -19.13 -4.03
N ARG A 29 -4.94 -19.51 -2.75
CA ARG A 29 -5.34 -20.84 -2.27
C ARG A 29 -6.83 -21.12 -2.45
N LYS A 30 -7.67 -20.08 -2.51
CA LYS A 30 -9.10 -20.18 -2.85
C LYS A 30 -9.36 -20.23 -4.36
N GLY A 31 -8.31 -20.22 -5.20
CA GLY A 31 -8.43 -20.35 -6.65
C GLY A 31 -8.52 -19.03 -7.41
N PHE A 32 -8.46 -17.89 -6.73
CA PHE A 32 -8.51 -16.57 -7.39
C PHE A 32 -7.16 -16.18 -8.00
N ASN A 33 -7.22 -15.48 -9.13
CA ASN A 33 -6.10 -14.74 -9.67
C ASN A 33 -5.99 -13.40 -8.94
N VAL A 34 -4.92 -13.21 -8.18
CA VAL A 34 -4.76 -12.05 -7.29
C VAL A 34 -3.40 -11.38 -7.50
N ALA A 35 -3.39 -10.07 -7.73
CA ALA A 35 -2.17 -9.29 -7.84
C ALA A 35 -2.03 -8.31 -6.66
N PRO A 36 -0.82 -8.15 -6.08
CA PRO A 36 -0.57 -7.06 -5.14
C PRO A 36 -0.29 -5.76 -5.89
N PHE A 37 -0.59 -4.63 -5.24
CA PHE A 37 -0.27 -3.32 -5.77
C PHE A 37 0.04 -2.32 -4.66
N LYS A 38 1.17 -1.64 -4.78
CA LYS A 38 1.56 -0.53 -3.91
C LYS A 38 2.00 0.65 -4.76
N ALA A 39 1.14 1.67 -4.84
CA ALA A 39 1.34 2.84 -5.68
C ALA A 39 2.72 3.49 -5.50
N GLN A 40 3.18 3.62 -4.24
CA GLN A 40 4.53 4.06 -3.93
C GLN A 40 5.07 3.34 -2.70
N ASN A 41 6.30 2.85 -2.83
CA ASN A 41 7.11 2.33 -1.73
C ASN A 41 8.27 3.30 -1.46
N MET A 42 8.74 3.33 -0.21
CA MET A 42 9.97 4.01 0.18
C MET A 42 10.87 3.01 0.91
N SER A 43 11.90 2.51 0.23
CA SER A 43 12.83 1.52 0.78
C SER A 43 14.11 1.46 -0.03
N ASN A 44 15.24 1.21 0.66
CA ASN A 44 16.50 0.85 0.00
C ASN A 44 16.60 -0.65 -0.31
N ASN A 45 15.66 -1.46 0.18
CA ASN A 45 15.61 -2.90 -0.07
C ASN A 45 14.74 -3.17 -1.31
N SER A 46 15.38 -3.26 -2.47
CA SER A 46 14.72 -3.53 -3.75
C SER A 46 14.88 -4.98 -4.23
N TYR A 47 14.08 -5.35 -5.20
CA TYR A 47 14.12 -6.59 -5.95
C TYR A 47 14.16 -6.25 -7.45
N VAL A 48 15.01 -6.94 -8.21
CA VAL A 48 15.10 -6.79 -9.67
C VAL A 48 14.16 -7.80 -10.32
N THR A 49 13.13 -7.31 -11.00
CA THR A 49 12.16 -8.14 -11.72
C THR A 49 12.80 -8.86 -12.91
N CYS A 50 12.15 -9.90 -13.43
CA CYS A 50 12.60 -10.55 -14.67
C CYS A 50 12.56 -9.61 -15.89
N GLU A 51 11.81 -8.51 -15.81
CA GLU A 51 11.75 -7.43 -16.80
C GLU A 51 12.99 -6.51 -16.72
N GLY A 52 13.89 -6.72 -15.74
CA GLY A 52 15.08 -5.90 -15.50
C GLY A 52 14.82 -4.60 -14.73
N GLY A 53 13.62 -4.43 -14.18
CA GLY A 53 13.23 -3.24 -13.41
C GLY A 53 13.30 -3.45 -11.90
N GLU A 54 13.40 -2.37 -11.13
CA GLU A 54 13.43 -2.42 -9.66
C GLU A 54 12.06 -2.15 -9.00
N ILE A 55 11.69 -2.99 -8.02
CA ILE A 55 10.53 -2.78 -7.14
C ILE A 55 10.92 -2.96 -5.67
N GLY A 56 10.08 -2.53 -4.73
CA GLY A 56 10.28 -2.81 -3.30
C GLY A 56 10.23 -4.32 -3.00
N ARG A 57 11.13 -4.82 -2.14
CA ARG A 57 11.17 -6.25 -1.78
C ARG A 57 9.88 -6.78 -1.14
N ALA A 58 9.14 -5.94 -0.43
CA ALA A 58 7.82 -6.30 0.10
C ALA A 58 6.83 -6.68 -1.02
N GLN A 59 6.83 -5.95 -2.14
CA GLN A 59 5.96 -6.25 -3.28
C GLN A 59 6.40 -7.51 -4.02
N ALA A 60 7.70 -7.80 -4.09
CA ALA A 60 8.18 -9.08 -4.62
C ALA A 60 7.66 -10.26 -3.79
N VAL A 61 7.74 -10.20 -2.46
CA VAL A 61 7.20 -11.24 -1.57
C VAL A 61 5.69 -11.39 -1.72
N GLN A 62 4.96 -10.28 -1.89
CA GLN A 62 3.52 -10.32 -2.14
C GLN A 62 3.19 -10.99 -3.49
N ALA A 63 3.98 -10.73 -4.53
CA ALA A 63 3.81 -11.35 -5.84
C ALA A 63 4.03 -12.87 -5.76
N GLU A 64 5.08 -13.30 -5.06
CA GLU A 64 5.35 -14.71 -4.78
C GLU A 64 4.22 -15.38 -4.00
N ALA A 65 3.65 -14.69 -3.00
CA ALA A 65 2.50 -15.19 -2.24
C ALA A 65 1.25 -15.39 -3.10
N SER A 66 1.08 -14.53 -4.12
CA SER A 66 0.08 -14.67 -5.18
C SER A 66 0.40 -15.77 -6.21
N GLY A 67 1.60 -16.34 -6.19
CA GLY A 67 2.08 -17.29 -7.20
C GLY A 67 2.42 -16.63 -8.54
N LEU A 68 2.82 -15.36 -8.52
CA LEU A 68 3.16 -14.56 -9.69
C LEU A 68 4.65 -14.20 -9.69
N LEU A 69 5.18 -13.91 -10.87
CA LEU A 69 6.47 -13.24 -10.97
C LEU A 69 6.31 -11.76 -10.58
N PRO A 70 7.27 -11.17 -9.85
CA PRO A 70 7.22 -9.75 -9.54
C PRO A 70 7.33 -8.88 -10.80
N SER A 71 6.45 -7.88 -10.92
CA SER A 71 6.41 -6.94 -12.05
C SER A 71 6.51 -5.49 -11.58
N VAL A 72 7.08 -4.61 -12.42
CA VAL A 72 7.16 -3.17 -12.14
C VAL A 72 5.79 -2.51 -11.94
N HIS A 73 4.73 -3.09 -12.47
CA HIS A 73 3.37 -2.58 -12.31
C HIS A 73 2.79 -2.83 -10.91
N MET A 74 3.35 -3.77 -10.14
CA MET A 74 2.96 -4.01 -8.74
C MET A 74 3.51 -2.93 -7.80
N ASN A 75 4.57 -2.22 -8.20
CA ASN A 75 5.11 -1.06 -7.48
C ASN A 75 5.68 -0.02 -8.45
N PRO A 76 4.84 0.86 -9.04
CA PRO A 76 5.27 1.76 -10.09
C PRO A 76 6.21 2.87 -9.62
N ILE A 77 6.18 3.23 -8.34
CA ILE A 77 7.05 4.25 -7.75
C ILE A 77 7.81 3.63 -6.58
N LEU A 78 9.13 3.59 -6.68
CA LEU A 78 10.01 3.24 -5.58
C LEU A 78 10.91 4.42 -5.26
N LEU A 79 10.79 4.93 -4.04
CA LEU A 79 11.68 5.96 -3.51
C LEU A 79 12.80 5.29 -2.72
N LYS A 80 14.05 5.56 -3.09
CA LYS A 80 15.24 5.06 -2.38
C LYS A 80 15.87 6.24 -1.62
N PRO A 81 15.74 6.30 -0.28
CA PRO A 81 16.34 7.37 0.51
C PRO A 81 17.85 7.46 0.28
N SER A 82 18.33 8.62 -0.17
CA SER A 82 19.76 8.88 -0.45
C SER A 82 20.38 9.89 0.52
N SER A 83 19.57 10.68 1.21
CA SER A 83 20.01 11.59 2.29
C SER A 83 18.85 11.88 3.25
N GLN A 84 19.07 12.72 4.27
CA GLN A 84 17.99 13.12 5.19
C GLN A 84 16.82 13.85 4.51
N ARG A 85 17.05 14.45 3.33
CA ARG A 85 16.04 15.28 2.62
C ARG A 85 15.79 14.87 1.17
N GLY A 86 16.56 13.92 0.65
CA GLY A 86 16.56 13.51 -0.75
C GLY A 86 16.24 12.03 -0.93
N SER A 87 15.63 11.70 -2.06
CA SER A 87 15.44 10.32 -2.48
C SER A 87 15.67 10.20 -3.98
N GLN A 88 16.22 9.06 -4.40
CA GLN A 88 16.18 8.64 -5.78
C GLN A 88 14.77 8.13 -6.09
N ILE A 89 14.21 8.57 -7.22
CA ILE A 89 12.95 8.06 -7.75
C ILE A 89 13.27 6.99 -8.78
N VAL A 90 12.77 5.79 -8.55
CA VAL A 90 12.65 4.73 -9.53
C VAL A 90 11.20 4.70 -10.00
N LEU A 91 10.96 4.91 -11.30
CA LEU A 91 9.65 4.95 -11.93
C LEU A 91 9.54 3.80 -12.93
N HIS A 92 8.53 2.94 -12.78
CA HIS A 92 8.35 1.72 -13.57
C HIS A 92 9.65 0.90 -13.69
N GLY A 93 10.33 0.73 -12.55
CA GLY A 93 11.55 -0.05 -12.45
C GLY A 93 12.83 0.61 -12.94
N LYS A 94 12.79 1.84 -13.46
CA LYS A 94 13.99 2.54 -13.95
C LYS A 94 14.27 3.78 -13.12
N VAL A 95 15.56 4.03 -12.84
CA VAL A 95 15.99 5.29 -12.21
C VAL A 95 15.55 6.45 -13.08
N TRP A 96 14.70 7.30 -12.53
CA TRP A 96 14.15 8.47 -13.23
C TRP A 96 14.88 9.76 -12.84
N GLY A 97 15.33 9.86 -11.58
CA GLY A 97 16.12 11.00 -11.11
C GLY A 97 16.29 11.02 -9.59
N GLN A 98 16.90 12.08 -9.08
CA GLN A 98 16.92 12.40 -7.65
C GLN A 98 16.07 13.64 -7.40
N THR A 99 15.44 13.70 -6.23
CA THR A 99 14.56 14.82 -5.89
C THR A 99 14.66 15.14 -4.40
N GLY A 100 14.64 16.44 -4.07
CA GLY A 100 14.32 16.91 -2.73
C GLY A 100 12.81 16.93 -2.48
N ALA A 101 12.40 17.11 -1.23
CA ALA A 101 10.97 17.09 -0.86
C ALA A 101 10.10 18.15 -1.57
N THR A 102 10.65 19.34 -1.87
CA THR A 102 9.92 20.43 -2.54
C THR A 102 9.65 20.11 -4.00
N ASP A 103 10.64 19.56 -4.70
CA ASP A 103 10.56 19.17 -6.10
C ASP A 103 9.60 17.98 -6.28
N TYR A 104 9.51 17.08 -5.29
CA TYR A 104 8.59 15.95 -5.33
C TYR A 104 7.12 16.34 -5.52
N ARG A 105 6.70 17.47 -4.94
CA ARG A 105 5.31 17.94 -5.07
C ARG A 105 4.95 18.29 -6.51
N GLN A 106 5.87 18.88 -7.25
CA GLN A 106 5.68 19.25 -8.66
C GLN A 106 5.56 18.03 -9.56
N LEU A 107 6.13 16.90 -9.14
CA LEU A 107 6.12 15.64 -9.89
C LEU A 107 4.82 14.83 -9.72
N LYS A 108 4.00 15.16 -8.72
CA LYS A 108 2.79 14.38 -8.39
C LYS A 108 1.84 14.13 -9.56
N PRO A 109 1.55 15.09 -10.47
CA PRO A 109 0.71 14.81 -11.62
C PRO A 109 1.26 13.69 -12.51
N ARG A 110 2.57 13.68 -12.76
CA ARG A 110 3.26 12.65 -13.56
C ARG A 110 3.28 11.30 -12.82
N LEU A 111 3.53 11.33 -11.52
CA LEU A 111 3.53 10.13 -10.68
C LEU A 111 2.13 9.49 -10.60
N ARG A 112 1.07 10.29 -10.47
CA ARG A 112 -0.32 9.81 -10.50
C ARG A 112 -0.65 9.12 -11.83
N ARG A 113 -0.16 9.64 -12.94
CA ARG A 113 -0.31 9.01 -14.25
C ARG A 113 0.35 7.63 -14.28
N ALA A 114 1.59 7.51 -13.78
CA ALA A 114 2.30 6.23 -13.71
C ALA A 114 1.59 5.19 -12.82
N VAL A 115 1.02 5.64 -11.68
CA VAL A 115 0.18 4.80 -10.80
C VAL A 115 -1.04 4.29 -11.54
N ARG A 116 -1.77 5.17 -12.24
CA ARG A 116 -2.96 4.80 -13.01
C ARG A 116 -2.63 3.83 -14.16
N GLU A 117 -1.55 4.10 -14.90
CA GLU A 117 -1.08 3.21 -15.98
C GLU A 117 -0.77 1.80 -15.45
N SER A 118 -0.12 1.70 -14.29
CA SER A 118 0.20 0.39 -13.70
C SER A 118 -1.00 -0.31 -13.08
N PHE A 119 -1.93 0.43 -12.48
CA PHE A 119 -3.18 -0.17 -12.01
C PHE A 119 -3.98 -0.74 -13.18
N HIS A 120 -4.15 0.02 -14.28
CA HIS A 120 -4.84 -0.49 -15.48
C HIS A 120 -4.13 -1.64 -16.17
N ALA A 121 -2.79 -1.72 -16.08
CA ALA A 121 -2.04 -2.86 -16.59
C ALA A 121 -2.36 -4.16 -15.83
N LEU A 122 -2.79 -4.08 -14.57
CA LEU A 122 -3.23 -5.25 -13.78
C LEU A 122 -4.75 -5.46 -13.88
N GLU A 123 -5.52 -4.38 -13.99
CA GLU A 123 -6.97 -4.43 -14.11
C GLU A 123 -7.42 -5.24 -15.33
N GLY A 124 -8.43 -6.10 -15.15
CA GLY A 124 -8.93 -7.01 -16.17
C GLY A 124 -8.11 -8.30 -16.35
N GLN A 125 -6.89 -8.38 -15.79
CA GLN A 125 -6.07 -9.60 -15.81
C GLN A 125 -6.22 -10.46 -14.55
N TYR A 126 -6.68 -9.86 -13.45
CA TYR A 126 -6.82 -10.51 -12.16
C TYR A 126 -8.24 -10.37 -11.62
N ASP A 127 -8.69 -11.35 -10.84
CA ASP A 127 -9.96 -11.29 -10.13
C ASP A 127 -9.90 -10.28 -8.99
N PHE A 128 -8.74 -10.20 -8.31
CA PHE A 128 -8.49 -9.27 -7.20
C PHE A 128 -7.19 -8.50 -7.36
N ILE A 129 -7.20 -7.22 -7.00
CA ILE A 129 -6.00 -6.43 -6.75
C ILE A 129 -5.97 -5.99 -5.28
N LEU A 130 -4.97 -6.45 -4.54
CA LEU A 130 -4.78 -6.09 -3.13
C LEU A 130 -3.87 -4.88 -3.00
N LEU A 131 -4.42 -3.78 -2.49
CA LEU A 131 -3.76 -2.48 -2.41
C LEU A 131 -3.07 -2.32 -1.06
N GLU A 132 -1.78 -1.97 -1.05
CA GLU A 132 -1.05 -1.62 0.18
C GLU A 132 -0.91 -0.10 0.33
N GLY A 133 -1.41 0.45 1.43
CA GLY A 133 -1.14 1.85 1.81
C GLY A 133 0.31 2.07 2.28
N ALA A 134 0.69 3.32 2.52
CA ALA A 134 1.99 3.70 3.06
C ALA A 134 1.85 4.51 4.36
N GLY A 135 2.70 4.23 5.34
CA GLY A 135 2.67 4.93 6.64
C GLY A 135 1.29 4.91 7.30
N SER A 136 0.94 6.02 7.95
CA SER A 136 -0.43 6.29 8.41
C SER A 136 -1.29 6.78 7.25
N CYS A 137 -2.53 6.28 7.15
CA CYS A 137 -3.48 6.75 6.14
C CYS A 137 -4.04 8.16 6.43
N CYS A 138 -3.91 8.64 7.67
CA CYS A 138 -4.42 9.93 8.14
C CYS A 138 -3.29 10.89 8.57
N GLU A 139 -2.16 10.85 7.86
CA GLU A 139 -1.04 11.79 8.04
C GLU A 139 -1.47 13.20 7.54
N MET A 140 -2.05 14.01 8.44
CA MET A 140 -2.82 15.21 8.08
C MET A 140 -2.04 16.24 7.25
N ASN A 141 -0.74 16.38 7.53
CA ASN A 141 0.22 17.20 6.78
C ASN A 141 0.48 16.71 5.34
N LEU A 142 0.20 15.44 5.03
CA LEU A 142 0.41 14.83 3.71
C LEU A 142 -0.91 14.51 2.97
N LYS A 143 -2.02 14.37 3.71
CA LYS A 143 -3.32 13.88 3.23
C LYS A 143 -3.86 14.61 2.00
N GLN A 144 -3.74 15.94 1.94
CA GLN A 144 -4.27 16.75 0.82
C GLN A 144 -3.63 16.37 -0.53
N ASN A 145 -2.35 15.98 -0.52
CA ASN A 145 -1.61 15.66 -1.72
C ASN A 145 -1.29 14.17 -1.82
N ASP A 146 -1.94 13.33 -1.04
CA ASP A 146 -1.74 11.90 -1.03
C ASP A 146 -1.94 11.28 -2.43
N LEU A 147 -1.26 10.16 -2.68
CA LEU A 147 -1.41 9.33 -3.88
C LEU A 147 -1.41 7.83 -3.55
N VAL A 148 -1.28 7.45 -2.27
CA VAL A 148 -1.03 6.07 -1.85
C VAL A 148 -2.05 5.50 -0.87
N ASN A 149 -2.81 6.35 -0.17
CA ASN A 149 -3.74 5.94 0.89
C ASN A 149 -5.19 6.25 0.49
N LEU A 150 -5.92 7.01 1.32
CA LEU A 150 -7.34 7.30 1.15
C LEU A 150 -7.66 8.02 -0.16
N SER A 151 -6.70 8.77 -0.73
CA SER A 151 -6.87 9.39 -2.05
C SER A 151 -7.02 8.34 -3.17
N LEU A 152 -6.20 7.29 -3.11
CA LEU A 152 -6.25 6.16 -4.05
C LEU A 152 -7.51 5.33 -3.81
N ALA A 153 -7.83 5.03 -2.54
CA ALA A 153 -9.06 4.32 -2.17
C ALA A 153 -10.30 4.99 -2.76
N LYS A 154 -10.43 6.32 -2.62
CA LYS A 154 -11.55 7.09 -3.17
C LYS A 154 -11.58 7.10 -4.69
N THR A 155 -10.42 7.10 -5.34
CA THR A 155 -10.31 7.09 -6.81
C THR A 155 -10.77 5.75 -7.39
N LEU A 156 -10.46 4.66 -6.69
CA LEU A 156 -10.79 3.30 -7.10
C LEU A 156 -12.10 2.78 -6.49
N SER A 157 -12.75 3.58 -5.63
CA SER A 157 -13.85 3.13 -4.77
C SER A 157 -13.53 1.84 -4.00
N ALA A 158 -12.27 1.70 -3.57
CA ALA A 158 -11.76 0.46 -2.99
C ALA A 158 -12.18 0.33 -1.51
N PRO A 159 -12.79 -0.80 -1.11
CA PRO A 159 -13.03 -1.08 0.30
C PRO A 159 -11.70 -1.20 1.05
N CYS A 160 -11.67 -0.69 2.27
CA CYS A 160 -10.47 -0.53 3.09
C CYS A 160 -10.57 -1.30 4.41
N ILE A 161 -9.47 -1.94 4.79
CA ILE A 161 -9.24 -2.49 6.11
C ILE A 161 -8.13 -1.67 6.77
N LEU A 162 -8.39 -1.18 7.99
CA LEU A 162 -7.41 -0.43 8.77
C LEU A 162 -6.64 -1.36 9.71
N VAL A 163 -5.32 -1.44 9.53
CA VAL A 163 -4.41 -2.28 10.32
C VAL A 163 -3.77 -1.45 11.44
N ALA A 164 -3.84 -1.96 12.67
CA ALA A 164 -3.16 -1.41 13.84
C ALA A 164 -2.26 -2.45 14.50
N ASP A 165 -1.24 -2.00 15.24
CA ASP A 165 -0.30 -2.86 15.94
C ASP A 165 -0.50 -2.73 17.46
N ILE A 166 -0.83 -3.84 18.12
CA ILE A 166 -1.05 -3.84 19.56
C ILE A 166 0.24 -3.82 20.37
N ASP A 167 1.38 -4.30 19.83
CA ASP A 167 2.67 -4.29 20.53
C ASP A 167 3.16 -2.84 20.76
N ARG A 168 2.65 -1.87 19.99
CA ARG A 168 2.93 -0.44 20.18
C ARG A 168 2.13 0.20 21.32
N GLY A 169 1.18 -0.53 21.92
CA GLY A 169 0.26 -0.03 22.95
C GLY A 169 -0.84 0.88 22.38
N GLY A 170 -1.92 1.08 23.15
CA GLY A 170 -2.99 2.04 22.80
C GLY A 170 -3.74 1.71 21.50
N VAL A 171 -3.90 0.44 21.15
CA VAL A 171 -4.48 0.00 19.86
C VAL A 171 -5.86 0.63 19.59
N PHE A 172 -6.71 0.77 20.61
CA PHE A 172 -8.01 1.43 20.48
C PHE A 172 -7.86 2.91 20.13
N ALA A 173 -6.96 3.63 20.80
CA ALA A 173 -6.71 5.04 20.49
C ALA A 173 -6.13 5.22 19.08
N GLN A 174 -5.25 4.32 18.64
CA GLN A 174 -4.75 4.32 17.26
C GLN A 174 -5.89 4.16 16.23
N LEU A 175 -6.75 3.16 16.43
CA LEU A 175 -7.87 2.87 15.53
C LEU A 175 -8.92 3.98 15.55
N ILE A 176 -9.42 4.33 16.73
CA ILE A 176 -10.45 5.36 16.93
C ILE A 176 -9.94 6.70 16.43
N GLY A 177 -8.72 7.10 16.81
CA GLY A 177 -8.12 8.36 16.37
C GLY A 177 -8.00 8.43 14.85
N THR A 178 -7.46 7.38 14.22
CA THR A 178 -7.32 7.33 12.76
C THR A 178 -8.69 7.39 12.07
N TYR A 179 -9.67 6.62 12.53
CA TYR A 179 -11.03 6.58 11.98
C TYR A 179 -11.77 7.91 12.18
N GLN A 180 -11.59 8.58 13.31
CA GLN A 180 -12.18 9.90 13.56
C GLN A 180 -11.59 11.00 12.68
N LEU A 181 -10.32 10.89 12.25
CA LEU A 181 -9.70 11.82 11.30
C LEU A 181 -10.10 11.60 9.83
N MET A 182 -10.83 10.53 9.53
CA MET A 182 -11.39 10.27 8.20
C MET A 182 -12.63 11.13 7.94
N THR A 183 -12.82 11.54 6.69
CA THR A 183 -14.09 12.15 6.24
C THR A 183 -15.21 11.09 6.22
N PRO A 184 -16.50 11.49 6.19
CA PRO A 184 -17.61 10.53 6.08
C PRO A 184 -17.42 9.51 4.95
N ARG A 185 -17.09 9.98 3.74
CA ARG A 185 -16.81 9.11 2.58
C ARG A 185 -15.63 8.15 2.79
N GLU A 186 -14.61 8.56 3.55
CA GLU A 186 -13.46 7.69 3.85
C GLU A 186 -13.83 6.62 4.89
N ARG A 187 -14.71 6.96 5.83
CA ARG A 187 -15.30 6.01 6.79
C ARG A 187 -16.21 5.01 6.08
N ASP A 188 -17.01 5.46 5.12
CA ASP A 188 -17.89 4.58 4.32
C ASP A 188 -17.10 3.54 3.51
N LEU A 189 -15.88 3.86 3.09
CA LEU A 189 -14.97 2.91 2.44
C LEU A 189 -14.29 1.96 3.44
N THR A 190 -14.28 2.27 4.73
CA THR A 190 -13.61 1.45 5.74
C THR A 190 -14.53 0.33 6.22
N ILE A 191 -14.30 -0.88 5.73
CA ILE A 191 -15.16 -2.05 5.96
C ILE A 191 -14.72 -2.92 7.15
N GLY A 192 -13.58 -2.60 7.78
CA GLY A 192 -13.12 -3.37 8.93
C GLY A 192 -11.75 -2.96 9.46
N PHE A 193 -11.34 -3.66 10.52
CA PHE A 193 -10.11 -3.41 11.25
C PHE A 193 -9.34 -4.72 11.46
N ILE A 194 -8.00 -4.64 11.46
CA ILE A 194 -7.12 -5.73 11.86
C ILE A 194 -6.26 -5.26 13.02
N ILE A 195 -6.33 -5.98 14.14
CA ILE A 195 -5.37 -5.85 15.24
C ILE A 195 -4.26 -6.87 15.01
N ASN A 196 -3.11 -6.37 14.55
CA ASN A 196 -1.93 -7.20 14.31
C ASN A 196 -1.18 -7.47 15.62
N LYS A 197 -0.43 -8.59 15.64
CA LYS A 197 0.41 -9.07 16.76
C LYS A 197 -0.35 -9.33 18.07
N PHE A 198 -1.66 -9.51 18.02
CA PHE A 198 -2.42 -9.92 19.19
C PHE A 198 -1.97 -11.29 19.68
N ARG A 199 -1.66 -11.38 20.98
CA ARG A 199 -1.38 -12.60 21.72
C ARG A 199 -2.32 -12.62 22.92
N GLY A 200 -3.27 -13.53 22.97
CA GLY A 200 -4.22 -13.61 24.07
C GLY A 200 -5.57 -14.17 23.65
N ASP A 201 -6.53 -14.03 24.56
CA ASP A 201 -7.90 -14.50 24.38
C ASP A 201 -8.76 -13.47 23.60
N PRO A 202 -9.30 -13.82 22.43
CA PRO A 202 -10.20 -12.95 21.68
C PRO A 202 -11.46 -12.52 22.44
N LEU A 203 -11.87 -13.26 23.48
CA LEU A 203 -13.02 -12.90 24.32
C LEU A 203 -12.83 -11.56 25.04
N LEU A 204 -11.61 -11.04 25.14
CA LEU A 204 -11.32 -9.72 25.71
C LEU A 204 -11.80 -8.55 24.84
N PHE A 205 -12.29 -8.80 23.62
CA PHE A 205 -12.83 -7.79 22.70
C PHE A 205 -14.35 -7.90 22.49
N GLN A 206 -15.05 -8.70 23.30
CA GLN A 206 -16.52 -8.84 23.25
C GLN A 206 -17.23 -7.90 24.21
#